data_AF-A0AAN7V2D6-F1
#
_entry.id   AF-A0AAN7V2D6-F1
#
_cell.length_a   1.000
_cell.length_b   1.000
_cell.length_c   1.000
_cell.angle_alpha   90.00
_cell.angle_beta   90.00
_cell.angle_gamma   90.00
#
_symmetry.space_group_name_H-M   'P 1'
#
loop_
_entity.id
_entity.type
_entity.pdbx_description
1 polymer ?
#
loop_
_entity_poly.entity_id
_entity_poly.type
_entity_poly.pdbx_seq_one_letter_code
_entity_poly.pdbx_strand_id
1 'polypeptide(L)'
;MLLDQIVPLSDHIWYWDYVLSSPLSTTLHMIQICPAKFWIWASEVYEDSKARLQRYASGNVVNAESEAASPNVAASNTTPQWRRFYAIVQSTILEKSLADVQRRLMSPVALCRAEARRKQAKLKKLREMTASGLGVLIDEGFAFTGIGVDDGRSDSELSPPNSQEWKGVVERSVALMDMMLRDVLDLDLNTNQMEDKVFAAVAEDALCIQTEEDDLSRPAVVAKRLHALLDDQLPWNMITARRVVEKNGRPSRLVRYWLPATALLLSSTTILRIFVNKRQEILDWIRDLGATVRDFWFNWVIEPVRKVIGTIRHDANSEIAIMSRDSLKADRESLERMVVDFTLDKSNNASGGSTMSETQIAEIRAKVREGDVTPILRAYEKDLRSPFMGTVRGDLVRTLLIQVQKTKVDVEVAMSGIDSLLRSQELVFGFVGLTPGILVSIGAARYLLSVFGGRRGYSEKRKAGRCVRVLRNIDRVFSEAAPTQTNVLPYKDHGYLICEVHVLRQFAHQLLPAEIEKDFLEDLDDLANLRGVQYQQRALDRIRWAYSNGSNGERSLS
;
A
#
# COMPACT_ATOMS: atom_id res chain seq x y z
N MET A 1 -4.33 26.96 11.42
CA MET A 1 -4.73 27.79 10.27
C MET A 1 -3.59 28.15 9.32
N LEU A 2 -2.57 28.92 9.71
CA LEU A 2 -1.35 29.08 8.86
C LEU A 2 -0.68 27.72 8.63
N LEU A 3 -0.55 26.92 9.69
CA LEU A 3 -0.08 25.52 9.64
C LEU A 3 -0.89 24.63 8.67
N ASP A 4 -2.21 24.82 8.59
CA ASP A 4 -3.09 24.03 7.70
C ASP A 4 -2.85 24.35 6.22
N GLN A 5 -2.32 25.55 5.91
CA GLN A 5 -1.92 25.92 4.55
C GLN A 5 -0.52 25.41 4.18
N ILE A 6 0.30 25.05 5.17
CA ILE A 6 1.68 24.59 4.95
C ILE A 6 1.72 23.15 4.43
N VAL A 7 0.78 22.31 4.86
CA VAL A 7 0.59 20.95 4.34
C VAL A 7 0.30 20.89 2.83
N PRO A 8 -0.70 21.60 2.27
CA PRO A 8 -0.91 21.61 0.82
C PRO A 8 0.27 22.28 0.10
N LEU A 9 0.94 23.24 0.74
CA LEU A 9 2.13 23.90 0.20
C LEU A 9 3.31 22.93 0.03
N SER A 10 3.61 22.08 1.01
CA SER A 10 4.67 21.05 0.90
C SER A 10 4.37 20.06 -0.21
N ASP A 11 3.11 19.69 -0.38
CA ASP A 11 2.60 18.85 -1.46
C ASP A 11 2.88 19.45 -2.86
N HIS A 12 2.72 20.77 -3.01
CA HIS A 12 3.05 21.48 -4.24
C HIS A 12 4.57 21.55 -4.47
N ILE A 13 5.36 21.75 -3.42
CA ILE A 13 6.83 21.79 -3.51
C ILE A 13 7.39 20.41 -3.92
N TRP A 14 6.88 19.32 -3.34
CA TRP A 14 7.30 17.96 -3.73
C TRP A 14 6.85 17.57 -5.13
N TYR A 15 5.72 18.09 -5.61
CA TYR A 15 5.32 17.91 -6.99
C TYR A 15 6.36 18.50 -7.94
N TRP A 16 6.79 19.73 -7.69
CA TRP A 16 7.82 20.38 -8.51
C TRP A 16 9.18 19.68 -8.39
N ASP A 17 9.54 19.23 -7.19
CA ASP A 17 10.74 18.42 -6.97
C ASP A 17 10.70 17.11 -7.77
N TYR A 18 9.55 16.43 -7.80
CA TYR A 18 9.35 15.25 -8.64
C TYR A 18 9.48 15.57 -10.13
N VAL A 19 8.84 16.66 -10.61
CA VAL A 19 8.94 17.08 -12.02
C VAL A 19 10.40 17.36 -12.39
N LEU A 20 11.16 18.02 -11.51
CA LEU A 20 12.56 18.36 -11.70
C LEU A 20 13.53 17.17 -11.50
N SER A 21 13.12 16.13 -10.78
CA SER A 21 13.99 14.98 -10.47
C SER A 21 14.36 14.15 -11.69
N SER A 22 13.47 14.06 -12.69
CA SER A 22 13.71 13.28 -13.90
C SER A 22 13.47 14.11 -15.18
N PRO A 23 14.32 13.96 -16.21
CA PRO A 23 14.07 14.57 -17.51
C PRO A 23 12.77 14.03 -18.14
N LEU A 24 12.43 12.75 -17.90
CA LEU A 24 11.20 12.13 -18.39
C LEU A 24 9.94 12.72 -17.74
N SER A 25 10.00 13.02 -16.44
CA SER A 25 8.88 13.71 -15.77
C SER A 25 8.73 15.15 -16.25
N THR A 26 9.84 15.82 -16.58
CA THR A 26 9.81 17.17 -17.15
C THR A 26 9.21 17.17 -18.56
N THR A 27 9.55 16.19 -19.41
CA THR A 27 8.97 16.07 -20.76
C THR A 27 7.49 15.68 -20.70
N LEU A 28 7.08 14.79 -19.80
CA LEU A 28 5.66 14.48 -19.57
C LEU A 28 4.87 15.71 -19.10
N HIS A 29 5.43 16.48 -18.16
CA HIS A 29 4.82 17.73 -17.70
C HIS A 29 4.73 18.78 -18.82
N MET A 30 5.74 18.85 -19.68
CA MET A 30 5.71 19.70 -20.87
C MET A 30 4.56 19.30 -21.78
N ILE A 31 4.45 18.01 -22.14
CA ILE A 31 3.36 17.50 -22.98
C ILE A 31 2.00 17.81 -22.34
N GLN A 32 1.86 17.68 -21.02
CA GLN A 32 0.63 18.01 -20.30
C GLN A 32 0.21 19.48 -20.42
N ILE A 33 1.17 20.41 -20.46
CA ILE A 33 0.90 21.86 -20.47
C ILE A 33 0.85 22.45 -21.90
N CYS A 34 1.40 21.74 -22.90
CA CYS A 34 1.42 22.18 -24.30
C CYS A 34 0.06 22.66 -24.84
N PRO A 35 -1.07 21.96 -24.62
CA PRO A 35 -2.37 22.40 -25.15
C PRO A 35 -2.84 23.74 -24.56
N ALA A 36 -2.64 23.95 -23.26
CA ALA A 36 -3.02 25.19 -22.60
C ALA A 36 -2.15 26.37 -23.07
N LYS A 37 -0.84 26.14 -23.24
CA LYS A 37 0.08 27.15 -23.79
C LYS A 37 -0.23 27.45 -25.26
N PHE A 38 -0.60 26.45 -26.04
CA PHE A 38 -1.02 26.62 -27.43
C PHE A 38 -2.33 27.39 -27.52
N TRP A 39 -3.29 27.14 -26.61
CA TRP A 39 -4.55 27.88 -26.57
C TRP A 39 -4.33 29.37 -26.24
N ILE A 40 -3.50 29.67 -25.24
CA ILE A 40 -3.14 31.06 -24.89
C ILE A 40 -2.46 31.75 -26.07
N TRP A 41 -1.50 31.08 -26.70
CA TRP A 41 -0.84 31.59 -27.91
C TRP A 41 -1.84 31.79 -29.06
N ALA A 42 -2.76 30.85 -29.29
CA ALA A 42 -3.78 30.95 -30.33
C ALA A 42 -4.76 32.11 -30.05
N SER A 43 -5.14 32.33 -28.79
CA SER A 43 -5.98 33.47 -28.40
C SER A 43 -5.23 34.80 -28.55
N GLU A 44 -3.95 34.87 -28.19
CA GLU A 44 -3.11 36.06 -28.39
C GLU A 44 -2.96 36.40 -29.88
N VAL A 45 -2.73 35.38 -30.72
CA VAL A 45 -2.68 35.55 -32.18
C VAL A 45 -4.05 35.96 -32.72
N TYR A 46 -5.15 35.42 -32.18
CA TYR A 46 -6.50 35.80 -32.56
C TYR A 46 -6.80 37.26 -32.19
N GLU A 47 -6.48 37.70 -30.97
CA GLU A 47 -6.68 39.07 -30.53
C GLU A 47 -5.81 40.07 -31.31
N ASP A 48 -4.52 39.77 -31.56
CA ASP A 48 -3.64 40.59 -32.40
C ASP A 48 -4.16 40.66 -33.84
N SER A 49 -4.63 39.53 -34.40
CA SER A 49 -5.23 39.49 -35.74
C SER A 49 -6.51 40.33 -35.82
N LYS A 50 -7.35 40.29 -34.79
CA LYS A 50 -8.59 41.08 -34.69
C LYS A 50 -8.26 42.56 -34.53
N ALA A 51 -7.28 42.92 -33.71
CA ALA A 51 -6.83 44.30 -33.53
C ALA A 51 -6.23 44.88 -34.81
N ARG A 52 -5.43 44.11 -35.55
CA ARG A 52 -4.93 44.50 -36.89
C ARG A 52 -6.06 44.64 -37.89
N LEU A 53 -6.99 43.69 -37.94
CA LEU A 53 -8.17 43.77 -38.81
C LEU A 53 -9.01 45.01 -38.50
N GLN A 54 -9.19 45.34 -37.22
CA GLN A 54 -9.89 46.55 -36.79
C GLN A 54 -9.14 47.82 -37.19
N ARG A 55 -7.80 47.87 -37.07
CA ARG A 55 -7.00 49.01 -37.56
C ARG A 55 -7.08 49.22 -39.06
N TYR A 56 -7.15 48.13 -39.85
CA TYR A 56 -7.36 48.22 -41.30
C TYR A 56 -8.81 48.53 -41.66
N ALA A 57 -9.80 48.08 -40.87
CA ALA A 57 -11.22 48.37 -41.09
C ALA A 57 -11.61 49.79 -40.64
N SER A 58 -10.97 50.33 -39.61
CA SER A 58 -11.12 51.72 -39.15
C SER A 58 -10.22 52.70 -39.90
N GLY A 59 -9.11 52.21 -40.45
CA GLY A 59 -8.19 52.96 -41.30
C GLY A 59 -8.65 52.98 -42.75
N ASN A 60 -9.76 53.68 -43.01
CA ASN A 60 -10.14 53.99 -44.38
C ASN A 60 -9.41 55.27 -44.80
N VAL A 61 -8.65 55.17 -45.91
CA VAL A 61 -8.15 56.29 -46.74
C VAL A 61 -7.06 57.14 -46.07
N VAL A 62 -5.79 56.78 -46.24
CA VAL A 62 -4.68 57.70 -46.61
C VAL A 62 -3.46 56.82 -46.92
N ASN A 63 -3.13 56.73 -48.21
CA ASN A 63 -1.83 56.38 -48.79
C ASN A 63 -1.37 54.90 -48.80
N ALA A 64 -1.78 54.17 -49.84
CA ALA A 64 -0.86 53.35 -50.64
C ALA A 64 -1.43 53.23 -52.06
N GLU A 65 -0.64 53.68 -53.02
CA GLU A 65 -0.99 54.01 -54.41
C GLU A 65 -1.55 52.86 -55.25
N SER A 66 -2.59 53.20 -56.02
CA SER A 66 -2.72 52.98 -57.47
C SER A 66 -2.10 51.72 -58.09
N GLU A 67 -2.93 50.73 -58.43
CA GLU A 67 -3.16 50.32 -59.83
C GLU A 67 -4.21 49.19 -59.94
N ALA A 68 -5.23 49.44 -60.78
CA ALA A 68 -6.07 48.53 -61.54
C ALA A 68 -6.68 47.26 -60.89
N ALA A 69 -7.98 47.30 -60.56
CA ALA A 69 -9.01 46.43 -61.17
C ALA A 69 -10.42 46.64 -60.58
N SER A 70 -11.32 47.11 -61.44
CA SER A 70 -12.78 46.93 -61.53
C SER A 70 -13.70 47.11 -60.31
N PRO A 71 -14.68 48.05 -60.37
CA PRO A 71 -15.81 48.11 -59.45
C PRO A 71 -16.93 47.14 -59.90
N ASN A 72 -17.82 46.81 -58.97
CA ASN A 72 -19.01 45.95 -59.11
C ASN A 72 -18.78 44.46 -58.80
N VAL A 73 -18.92 44.10 -57.52
CA VAL A 73 -19.89 43.08 -57.07
C VAL A 73 -20.25 43.40 -55.61
N ALA A 74 -21.37 44.08 -55.41
CA ALA A 74 -22.09 44.09 -54.14
C ALA A 74 -22.89 42.78 -54.04
N ALA A 75 -22.23 41.69 -53.67
CA ALA A 75 -22.87 40.42 -53.35
C ALA A 75 -22.06 39.69 -52.27
N SER A 76 -22.69 39.52 -51.09
CA SER A 76 -22.21 38.75 -49.95
C SER A 76 -20.75 39.04 -49.54
N ASN A 77 -20.55 40.16 -48.85
CA ASN A 77 -19.25 40.65 -48.39
C ASN A 77 -18.48 39.73 -47.43
N THR A 78 -19.02 38.56 -47.04
CA THR A 78 -18.41 37.67 -46.03
C THR A 78 -17.29 36.80 -46.61
N THR A 79 -17.46 36.23 -47.79
CA THR A 79 -16.48 35.32 -48.43
C THR A 79 -15.11 35.98 -48.73
N PRO A 80 -15.04 37.22 -49.28
CA PRO A 80 -13.75 37.90 -49.45
C PRO A 80 -13.14 38.38 -48.13
N GLN A 81 -13.95 38.68 -47.11
CA GLN A 81 -13.46 39.05 -45.77
C GLN A 81 -12.76 37.89 -45.06
N TRP A 82 -13.30 36.66 -45.16
CA TRP A 82 -12.66 35.47 -44.59
C TRP A 82 -11.33 35.15 -45.26
N ARG A 83 -11.24 35.22 -46.60
CA ARG A 83 -9.96 35.01 -47.30
C ARG A 83 -8.90 36.04 -46.89
N ARG A 84 -9.30 37.30 -46.71
CA ARG A 84 -8.43 38.39 -46.23
C ARG A 84 -8.01 38.17 -44.77
N PHE A 85 -8.93 37.73 -43.93
CA PHE A 85 -8.63 37.35 -42.54
C PHE A 85 -7.64 36.17 -42.49
N TYR A 86 -7.85 35.11 -43.26
CA TYR A 86 -6.92 33.99 -43.34
C TYR A 86 -5.55 34.42 -43.87
N ALA A 87 -5.47 35.33 -44.85
CA ALA A 87 -4.20 35.86 -45.33
C ALA A 87 -3.44 36.67 -44.26
N ILE A 88 -4.16 37.48 -43.46
CA ILE A 88 -3.58 38.25 -42.33
C ILE A 88 -3.16 37.31 -41.19
N VAL A 89 -3.97 36.31 -40.86
CA VAL A 89 -3.64 35.29 -39.86
C VAL A 89 -2.44 34.46 -40.34
N GLN A 90 -2.37 34.11 -41.62
CA GLN A 90 -1.26 33.38 -42.18
C GLN A 90 0.04 34.20 -42.18
N SER A 91 0.00 35.50 -42.50
CA SER A 91 1.19 36.35 -42.45
C SER A 91 1.67 36.60 -41.02
N THR A 92 0.75 36.87 -40.08
CA THR A 92 1.07 37.02 -38.65
C THR A 92 1.62 35.75 -38.03
N ILE A 93 1.07 34.59 -38.40
CA ILE A 93 1.61 33.29 -38.01
C ILE A 93 2.99 33.10 -38.63
N LEU A 94 3.21 33.32 -39.92
CA LEU A 94 4.52 33.08 -40.55
C LEU A 94 5.63 33.99 -39.98
N GLU A 95 5.34 35.26 -39.69
CA GLU A 95 6.28 36.23 -39.13
C GLU A 95 6.67 35.91 -37.67
N LYS A 96 5.71 35.51 -36.83
CA LYS A 96 5.97 35.14 -35.42
C LYS A 96 6.38 33.67 -35.25
N SER A 97 5.78 32.75 -36.01
CA SER A 97 5.94 31.30 -35.87
C SER A 97 7.37 30.87 -36.10
N LEU A 98 7.99 31.14 -37.26
CA LEU A 98 9.27 30.52 -37.56
C LEU A 98 10.40 30.99 -36.61
N ALA A 99 10.42 32.26 -36.20
CA ALA A 99 11.45 32.78 -35.30
C ALA A 99 11.19 32.43 -33.81
N ASP A 100 9.95 32.57 -33.31
CA ASP A 100 9.63 32.27 -31.91
C ASP A 100 9.44 30.78 -31.65
N VAL A 101 8.88 30.03 -32.60
CA VAL A 101 8.69 28.57 -32.47
C VAL A 101 10.05 27.88 -32.58
N GLN A 102 10.96 28.28 -33.48
CA GLN A 102 12.31 27.70 -33.51
C GLN A 102 13.13 28.03 -32.24
N ARG A 103 13.01 29.23 -31.68
CA ARG A 103 13.66 29.60 -30.40
C ARG A 103 13.01 28.94 -29.17
N ARG A 104 11.67 28.78 -29.14
CA ARG A 104 10.94 28.07 -28.07
C ARG A 104 11.04 26.55 -28.17
N LEU A 105 11.16 25.95 -29.36
CA LEU A 105 11.21 24.50 -29.57
C LEU A 105 12.60 23.88 -29.41
N MET A 106 13.68 24.66 -29.54
CA MET A 106 15.05 24.12 -29.36
C MET A 106 15.51 24.11 -27.87
N SER A 107 14.86 24.85 -26.97
CA SER A 107 15.14 24.84 -25.51
C SER A 107 13.92 24.62 -24.56
N PRO A 108 12.82 23.95 -24.96
CA PRO A 108 11.55 23.98 -24.23
C PRO A 108 11.61 23.23 -22.90
N VAL A 109 12.40 22.16 -22.83
CA VAL A 109 12.63 21.41 -21.59
C VAL A 109 13.39 22.28 -20.59
N ALA A 110 14.38 23.04 -21.05
CA ALA A 110 15.14 23.97 -20.21
C ALA A 110 14.28 25.15 -19.73
N LEU A 111 13.43 25.72 -20.60
CA LEU A 111 12.49 26.77 -20.24
C LEU A 111 11.41 26.29 -19.26
N CYS A 112 10.82 25.11 -19.49
CA CYS A 112 9.86 24.49 -18.57
C CYS A 112 10.52 24.19 -17.22
N ARG A 113 11.77 23.71 -17.23
CA ARG A 113 12.56 23.46 -16.02
C ARG A 113 12.90 24.76 -15.27
N ALA A 114 13.24 25.83 -16.00
CA ALA A 114 13.49 27.14 -15.41
C ALA A 114 12.21 27.76 -14.82
N GLU A 115 11.07 27.64 -15.51
CA GLU A 115 9.76 28.06 -15.02
C GLU A 115 9.35 27.29 -13.76
N ALA A 116 9.51 25.95 -13.78
CA ALA A 116 9.26 25.09 -12.63
C ALA A 116 10.17 25.45 -11.44
N ARG A 117 11.46 25.71 -11.66
CA ARG A 117 12.39 26.19 -10.62
C ARG A 117 11.96 27.54 -10.05
N ARG A 118 11.55 28.50 -10.89
CA ARG A 118 11.05 29.81 -10.42
C ARG A 118 9.79 29.65 -9.58
N LYS A 119 8.84 28.83 -10.01
CA LYS A 119 7.61 28.52 -9.27
C LYS A 119 7.93 27.82 -7.93
N GLN A 120 8.82 26.84 -7.95
CA GLN A 120 9.28 26.15 -6.74
C GLN A 120 10.00 27.11 -5.78
N ALA A 121 10.86 28.01 -6.28
CA ALA A 121 11.55 29.00 -5.46
C ALA A 121 10.58 29.96 -4.78
N LYS A 122 9.55 30.43 -5.49
CA LYS A 122 8.48 31.27 -4.91
C LYS A 122 7.69 30.56 -3.82
N LEU A 123 7.34 29.28 -4.02
CA LEU A 123 6.64 28.48 -3.00
C LEU A 123 7.52 28.19 -1.79
N LYS A 124 8.82 27.93 -2.01
CA LYS A 124 9.80 27.75 -0.93
C LYS A 124 9.96 29.04 -0.13
N LYS A 125 10.07 30.19 -0.81
CA LYS A 125 10.14 31.50 -0.18
C LYS A 125 8.87 31.80 0.63
N LEU A 126 7.68 31.52 0.08
CA LEU A 126 6.42 31.64 0.83
C LEU A 126 6.45 30.80 2.11
N ARG A 127 6.86 29.54 2.00
CA ARG A 127 6.97 28.64 3.17
C ARG A 127 7.95 29.18 4.21
N GLU A 128 9.10 29.69 3.75
CA GLU A 128 10.15 30.24 4.60
C GLU A 128 9.67 31.50 5.34
N MET A 129 8.95 32.40 4.65
CA MET A 129 8.35 33.60 5.25
C MET A 129 7.27 33.25 6.25
N THR A 130 6.38 32.29 5.92
CA THR A 130 5.35 31.82 6.87
C THR A 130 5.97 31.09 8.07
N ALA A 131 7.08 30.39 7.88
CA ALA A 131 7.78 29.70 8.94
C ALA A 131 8.51 30.68 9.86
N SER A 132 9.24 31.66 9.30
CA SER A 132 9.88 32.74 10.07
C SER A 132 8.85 33.54 10.87
N GLY A 133 7.75 33.97 10.24
CA GLY A 133 6.66 34.65 10.95
C GLY A 133 6.06 33.80 12.08
N LEU A 134 5.88 32.50 11.87
CA LEU A 134 5.42 31.59 12.93
C LEU A 134 6.44 31.45 14.06
N GLY A 135 7.74 31.35 13.73
CA GLY A 135 8.81 31.26 14.72
C GLY A 135 8.90 32.50 15.60
N VAL A 136 8.82 33.69 15.00
CA VAL A 136 8.78 34.97 15.73
C VAL A 136 7.52 35.06 16.59
N LEU A 137 6.35 34.65 16.09
CA LEU A 137 5.12 34.67 16.88
C LEU A 137 5.17 33.70 18.07
N ILE A 138 5.82 32.54 17.92
CA ILE A 138 5.92 31.54 19.00
C ILE A 138 6.94 31.95 20.06
N ASP A 139 8.09 32.46 19.65
CA ASP A 139 9.16 32.80 20.58
C ASP A 139 8.92 34.15 21.28
N GLU A 140 8.42 35.17 20.56
CA GLU A 140 8.19 36.52 21.12
C GLU A 140 6.71 36.78 21.44
N GLY A 141 5.79 36.34 20.58
CA GLY A 141 4.36 36.61 20.73
C GLY A 141 3.65 35.74 21.78
N PHE A 142 4.17 34.54 22.04
CA PHE A 142 3.58 33.59 23.01
C PHE A 142 4.52 33.29 24.19
N ALA A 143 5.48 34.17 24.47
CA ALA A 143 6.44 34.12 25.58
C ALA A 143 5.82 34.20 27.00
N PHE A 144 4.58 33.74 27.19
CA PHE A 144 3.96 33.52 28.49
C PHE A 144 4.72 32.50 29.35
N THR A 145 5.55 31.67 28.72
CA THR A 145 6.38 30.61 29.33
C THR A 145 7.65 31.11 30.01
N GLY A 146 8.11 32.34 29.73
CA GLY A 146 9.25 32.96 30.43
C GLY A 146 8.93 33.43 31.87
N ILE A 147 7.65 33.39 32.27
CA ILE A 147 7.17 33.86 33.58
C ILE A 147 7.41 32.82 34.70
N GLY A 148 8.09 31.70 34.44
CA GLY A 148 8.29 30.68 35.49
C GLY A 148 9.28 29.57 35.22
N VAL A 149 10.40 29.81 34.52
CA VAL A 149 11.52 28.86 34.49
C VAL A 149 12.67 29.42 35.32
N ASP A 150 12.61 29.04 36.59
CA ASP A 150 13.64 28.99 37.62
C ASP A 150 15.08 28.85 37.06
N ASP A 151 15.82 29.96 36.97
CA ASP A 151 17.27 29.91 37.03
C ASP A 151 17.62 29.98 38.52
N GLY A 152 17.92 28.81 39.09
CA GLY A 152 18.14 28.62 40.51
C GLY A 152 19.29 29.46 41.03
N ARG A 153 18.98 30.67 41.51
CA ARG A 153 19.80 31.39 42.50
C ARG A 153 18.99 32.45 43.26
N SER A 154 18.87 32.16 44.56
CA SER A 154 18.55 33.01 45.69
C SER A 154 17.14 33.62 45.76
N ASP A 155 16.32 32.99 46.62
CA ASP A 155 15.56 33.61 47.71
C ASP A 155 15.58 35.15 47.72
N SER A 156 14.53 35.77 47.20
CA SER A 156 13.95 36.97 47.83
C SER A 156 12.52 37.21 47.30
N GLU A 157 11.57 37.00 48.20
CA GLU A 157 10.28 37.68 48.33
C GLU A 157 9.22 37.53 47.22
N LEU A 158 8.08 36.97 47.64
CA LEU A 158 6.80 36.92 46.94
C LEU A 158 6.36 38.31 46.44
N SER A 159 6.53 38.58 45.16
CA SER A 159 5.69 39.53 44.42
C SER A 159 4.74 38.75 43.52
N PRO A 160 3.43 39.06 43.48
CA PRO A 160 2.53 38.47 42.49
C PRO A 160 3.04 38.82 41.09
N PRO A 161 2.85 37.95 40.07
CA PRO A 161 3.29 38.25 38.71
C PRO A 161 2.68 39.59 38.28
N ASN A 162 3.54 40.55 37.93
CA ASN A 162 3.14 41.92 37.62
C ASN A 162 2.02 41.88 36.59
N SER A 163 0.83 42.36 36.96
CA SER A 163 -0.33 42.35 36.07
C SER A 163 -0.14 43.17 34.78
N GLN A 164 0.96 43.92 34.71
CA GLN A 164 1.37 44.79 33.62
C GLN A 164 2.27 44.06 32.61
N GLU A 165 2.97 43.00 33.01
CA GLU A 165 3.85 42.23 32.13
C GLU A 165 3.06 41.42 31.11
N TRP A 166 2.04 40.67 31.55
CA TRP A 166 1.19 39.92 30.62
C TRP A 166 0.35 40.84 29.72
N LYS A 167 -0.04 42.03 30.19
CA LYS A 167 -0.73 43.03 29.36
C LYS A 167 0.17 43.52 28.22
N GLY A 168 1.42 43.86 28.52
CA GLY A 168 2.40 44.25 27.52
C GLY A 168 2.75 43.12 26.54
N VAL A 169 2.81 41.86 27.01
CA VAL A 169 3.01 40.69 26.14
C VAL A 169 1.82 40.48 25.20
N VAL A 170 0.58 40.62 25.68
CA VAL A 170 -0.62 40.50 24.84
C VAL A 170 -0.70 41.63 23.81
N GLU A 171 -0.35 42.85 24.18
CA GLU A 171 -0.33 43.99 23.26
C GLU A 171 0.72 43.80 22.16
N ARG A 172 1.95 43.43 22.54
CA ARG A 172 3.02 43.12 21.59
C ARG A 172 2.66 41.96 20.68
N SER A 173 2.03 40.90 21.20
CA SER A 173 1.64 39.75 20.38
C SER A 173 0.55 40.09 19.36
N VAL A 174 -0.42 40.95 19.71
CA VAL A 174 -1.44 41.43 18.77
C VAL A 174 -0.83 42.35 17.70
N ALA A 175 0.08 43.25 18.09
CA ALA A 175 0.81 44.09 17.13
C ALA A 175 1.70 43.25 16.20
N LEU A 176 2.43 42.27 16.74
CA LEU A 176 3.23 41.30 15.98
C LEU A 176 2.36 40.51 15.00
N MET A 177 1.19 40.02 15.44
CA MET A 177 0.27 39.30 14.54
C MET A 177 -0.23 40.18 13.41
N ASP A 178 -0.62 41.43 13.66
CA ASP A 178 -1.10 42.36 12.63
C ASP A 178 0.02 42.70 11.61
N MET A 179 1.22 43.03 12.10
CA MET A 179 2.36 43.36 11.22
C MET A 179 2.86 42.16 10.43
N MET A 180 2.98 40.99 11.06
CA MET A 180 3.37 39.75 10.37
C MET A 180 2.36 39.37 9.30
N LEU A 181 1.06 39.46 9.59
CA LEU A 181 0.02 39.13 8.63
C LEU A 181 0.05 40.03 7.39
N ARG A 182 0.48 41.29 7.50
CA ARG A 182 0.61 42.20 6.35
C ARG A 182 1.87 41.92 5.52
N ASP A 183 2.99 41.65 6.17
CA ASP A 183 4.30 41.54 5.51
C ASP A 183 4.64 40.10 5.04
N VAL A 184 4.04 39.05 5.61
CA VAL A 184 4.34 37.63 5.27
C VAL A 184 4.03 37.27 3.81
N LEU A 185 3.14 38.01 3.16
CA LEU A 185 2.79 37.79 1.75
C LEU A 185 3.66 38.55 0.74
N ASP A 186 4.53 39.44 1.22
CA ASP A 186 5.49 40.14 0.37
C ASP A 186 6.70 39.25 0.08
N LEU A 187 6.62 38.55 -1.06
CA LEU A 187 7.66 37.64 -1.53
C LEU A 187 8.90 38.36 -2.08
N ASP A 188 8.96 39.69 -2.07
CA ASP A 188 10.13 40.43 -2.55
C ASP A 188 11.14 40.70 -1.41
N LEU A 189 10.68 40.80 -0.16
CA LEU A 189 11.54 40.96 1.03
C LEU A 189 12.35 39.70 1.35
N ASN A 190 13.56 39.86 1.90
CA ASN A 190 14.31 38.75 2.49
C ASN A 190 13.80 38.46 3.91
N THR A 191 14.00 37.23 4.40
CA THR A 191 13.55 36.80 5.73
C THR A 191 14.07 37.71 6.85
N ASN A 192 15.36 37.99 6.89
CA ASN A 192 15.93 38.89 7.90
C ASN A 192 15.42 40.35 7.76
N GLN A 193 15.21 40.83 6.53
CA GLN A 193 14.69 42.18 6.29
C GLN A 193 13.23 42.32 6.72
N MET A 194 12.44 41.25 6.61
CA MET A 194 11.08 41.20 7.13
C MET A 194 11.10 41.19 8.66
N GLU A 195 11.95 40.36 9.27
CA GLU A 195 12.09 40.32 10.74
C GLU A 195 12.46 41.71 11.28
N ASP A 196 13.50 42.35 10.74
CA ASP A 196 13.93 43.70 11.15
C ASP A 196 12.82 44.74 10.96
N LYS A 197 12.09 44.69 9.83
CA LYS A 197 10.99 45.61 9.53
C LYS A 197 9.81 45.42 10.48
N VAL A 198 9.48 44.18 10.82
CA VAL A 198 8.37 43.87 11.74
C VAL A 198 8.74 44.26 13.16
N PHE A 199 9.97 43.98 13.61
CA PHE A 199 10.43 44.41 14.94
C PHE A 199 10.49 45.94 15.06
N ALA A 200 10.96 46.65 14.03
CA ALA A 200 10.94 48.11 13.99
C ALA A 200 9.50 48.66 14.05
N ALA A 201 8.60 48.12 13.22
CA ALA A 201 7.20 48.55 13.18
C ALA A 201 6.47 48.27 14.51
N VAL A 202 6.73 47.14 15.16
CA VAL A 202 6.14 46.81 16.46
C VAL A 202 6.72 47.66 17.58
N ALA A 203 8.01 47.98 17.54
CA ALA A 203 8.61 48.90 18.51
C ALA A 203 8.02 50.31 18.39
N GLU A 204 7.84 50.81 17.16
CA GLU A 204 7.19 52.10 16.91
C GLU A 204 5.71 52.12 17.37
N ASP A 205 4.96 51.04 17.10
CA ASP A 205 3.55 50.92 17.47
C ASP A 205 3.35 50.74 18.98
N ALA A 206 4.21 49.97 19.64
CA ALA A 206 4.22 49.83 21.11
C ALA A 206 4.57 51.15 21.81
N LEU A 207 5.44 51.97 21.21
CA LEU A 207 5.74 53.32 21.72
C LEU A 207 4.56 54.28 21.50
N CYS A 208 3.85 54.16 20.38
CA CYS A 208 2.66 54.96 20.08
C CYS A 208 1.52 54.71 21.09
N ILE A 209 1.21 53.43 21.35
CA ILE A 209 0.14 53.04 22.29
C ILE A 209 0.50 53.39 23.75
N GLN A 210 1.78 53.34 24.12
CA GLN A 210 2.25 53.78 25.44
C GLN A 210 2.11 55.29 25.65
N THR A 211 2.10 56.08 24.58
CA THR A 211 2.11 57.55 24.65
C THR A 211 0.70 58.16 24.58
N GLU A 212 -0.27 57.49 23.93
CA GLU A 212 -1.53 58.13 23.52
C GLU A 212 -2.79 57.78 24.34
N GLU A 213 -2.81 56.75 25.21
CA GLU A 213 -4.08 56.30 25.86
C GLU A 213 -4.02 55.96 27.37
N ASP A 214 -5.08 56.37 28.08
CA ASP A 214 -5.40 56.04 29.48
C ASP A 214 -5.44 54.52 29.71
N ASP A 215 -4.92 54.05 30.84
CA ASP A 215 -4.82 52.62 31.21
C ASP A 215 -6.16 51.84 31.13
N LEU A 216 -7.30 52.54 31.19
CA LEU A 216 -8.64 51.94 31.11
C LEU A 216 -9.12 51.62 29.68
N SER A 217 -8.64 52.29 28.62
CA SER A 217 -9.10 52.05 27.23
C SER A 217 -8.28 51.01 26.47
N ARG A 218 -7.04 50.75 26.91
CA ARG A 218 -6.11 49.79 26.30
C ARG A 218 -6.70 48.42 25.96
N PRO A 219 -7.41 47.72 26.87
CA PRO A 219 -7.97 46.41 26.53
C PRO A 219 -9.08 46.50 25.46
N ALA A 220 -9.85 47.58 25.42
CA ALA A 220 -10.88 47.79 24.41
C ALA A 220 -10.28 48.05 23.02
N VAL A 221 -9.13 48.73 22.95
CA VAL A 221 -8.40 48.96 21.70
C VAL A 221 -7.76 47.68 21.18
N VAL A 222 -7.10 46.92 22.05
CA VAL A 222 -6.55 45.59 21.68
C VAL A 222 -7.67 44.66 21.21
N ALA A 223 -8.83 44.65 21.88
CA ALA A 223 -9.98 43.86 21.47
C ALA A 223 -10.54 44.29 20.10
N LYS A 224 -10.66 45.60 19.84
CA LYS A 224 -11.07 46.12 18.51
C LYS A 224 -10.08 45.73 17.42
N ARG A 225 -8.77 45.81 17.70
CA ARG A 225 -7.71 45.44 16.76
C ARG A 225 -7.73 43.93 16.47
N LEU A 226 -7.93 43.11 17.50
CA LEU A 226 -8.05 41.66 17.35
C LEU A 226 -9.31 41.30 16.55
N HIS A 227 -10.42 42.03 16.75
CA HIS A 227 -11.63 41.84 15.96
C HIS A 227 -11.41 42.22 14.48
N ALA A 228 -10.78 43.35 14.20
CA ALA A 228 -10.41 43.75 12.83
C ALA A 228 -9.42 42.77 12.17
N LEU A 229 -8.50 42.19 12.95
CA LEU A 229 -7.56 41.18 12.48
C LEU A 229 -8.30 39.89 12.10
N LEU A 230 -9.27 39.47 12.92
CA LEU A 230 -10.07 38.26 12.68
C LEU A 230 -11.00 38.40 11.46
N ASP A 231 -11.68 39.54 11.32
CA ASP A 231 -12.72 39.75 10.31
C ASP A 231 -12.17 40.11 8.93
N ASP A 232 -11.13 40.95 8.86
CA ASP A 232 -10.65 41.49 7.58
C ASP A 232 -9.28 40.92 7.17
N GLN A 233 -8.28 41.01 8.05
CA GLN A 233 -6.89 40.67 7.70
C GLN A 233 -6.71 39.17 7.48
N LEU A 234 -7.31 38.34 8.33
CA LEU A 234 -7.13 36.88 8.27
C LEU A 234 -7.76 36.25 7.01
N PRO A 235 -9.02 36.58 6.63
CA PRO A 235 -9.61 36.05 5.40
C PRO A 235 -8.92 36.59 4.15
N TRP A 236 -8.54 37.87 4.13
CA TRP A 236 -7.82 38.47 3.00
C TRP A 236 -6.47 37.78 2.77
N ASN A 237 -5.71 37.53 3.85
CA ASN A 237 -4.45 36.81 3.77
C ASN A 237 -4.63 35.38 3.28
N MET A 238 -5.67 34.69 3.74
CA MET A 238 -5.97 33.34 3.29
C MET A 238 -6.28 33.28 1.78
N ILE A 239 -7.10 34.21 1.28
CA ILE A 239 -7.44 34.27 -0.15
C ILE A 239 -6.21 34.61 -0.98
N THR A 240 -5.39 35.55 -0.51
CA THR A 240 -4.18 35.99 -1.22
C THR A 240 -3.10 34.91 -1.23
N ALA A 241 -2.84 34.27 -0.07
CA ALA A 241 -1.95 33.11 0.03
C ALA A 241 -2.41 31.99 -0.90
N ARG A 242 -3.70 31.66 -0.89
CA ARG A 242 -4.27 30.64 -1.79
C ARG A 242 -4.09 31.01 -3.25
N ARG A 243 -4.28 32.27 -3.64
CA ARG A 243 -4.07 32.75 -5.00
C ARG A 243 -2.60 32.62 -5.43
N VAL A 244 -1.66 32.96 -4.54
CA VAL A 244 -0.22 32.78 -4.78
C VAL A 244 0.13 31.30 -4.94
N VAL A 245 -0.45 30.43 -4.11
CA VAL A 245 -0.28 28.97 -4.20
C VAL A 245 -0.94 28.40 -5.45
N GLU A 246 -2.12 28.86 -5.87
CA GLU A 246 -2.78 28.39 -7.09
C GLU A 246 -2.01 28.81 -8.35
N LYS A 247 -1.43 30.01 -8.37
CA LYS A 247 -0.62 30.51 -9.49
C LYS A 247 0.73 29.80 -9.64
N ASN A 248 1.39 29.48 -8.52
CA ASN A 248 2.72 28.87 -8.50
C ASN A 248 2.72 27.36 -8.23
N GLY A 249 1.59 26.82 -7.80
CA GLY A 249 1.39 25.44 -7.38
C GLY A 249 1.22 24.47 -8.55
N ARG A 250 0.75 23.27 -8.21
CA ARG A 250 0.58 22.17 -9.18
C ARG A 250 -0.52 22.53 -10.19
N PRO A 251 -0.36 22.20 -11.49
CA PRO A 251 -1.41 22.40 -12.48
C PRO A 251 -2.67 21.62 -12.11
N SER A 252 -3.83 22.12 -12.53
CA SER A 252 -5.14 21.56 -12.17
C SER A 252 -5.28 20.11 -12.60
N ARG A 253 -6.17 19.35 -11.93
CA ARG A 253 -6.39 17.93 -12.23
C ARG A 253 -6.77 17.70 -13.69
N LEU A 254 -7.53 18.62 -14.28
CA LEU A 254 -7.90 18.57 -15.70
C LEU A 254 -6.66 18.62 -16.61
N VAL A 255 -5.69 19.48 -16.32
CA VAL A 255 -4.43 19.59 -17.09
C VAL A 255 -3.53 18.35 -16.91
N ARG A 256 -3.65 17.62 -15.80
CA ARG A 256 -2.86 16.41 -15.57
C ARG A 256 -3.50 15.15 -16.18
N TYR A 257 -4.83 15.08 -16.13
CA TYR A 257 -5.58 13.91 -16.54
C TYR A 257 -6.17 14.02 -17.95
N TRP A 258 -6.03 15.13 -18.67
CA TRP A 258 -6.54 15.20 -20.05
C TRP A 258 -5.90 14.14 -20.95
N LEU A 259 -4.60 13.84 -20.81
CA LEU A 259 -3.92 12.89 -21.70
C LEU A 259 -4.35 11.44 -21.42
N PRO A 260 -4.39 10.98 -20.15
CA PRO A 260 -5.08 9.73 -19.83
C PRO A 260 -6.56 9.75 -20.17
N ALA A 261 -7.28 10.86 -20.01
CA ALA A 261 -8.72 10.93 -20.27
C ALA A 261 -9.03 10.91 -21.76
N THR A 262 -8.25 11.57 -22.61
CA THR A 262 -8.40 11.48 -24.07
C THR A 262 -7.94 10.14 -24.58
N ALA A 263 -6.84 9.58 -24.05
CA ALA A 263 -6.43 8.22 -24.35
C ALA A 263 -7.49 7.21 -23.90
N LEU A 264 -8.11 7.38 -22.73
CA LEU A 264 -9.19 6.53 -22.22
C LEU A 264 -10.47 6.77 -23.00
N LEU A 265 -10.79 7.97 -23.46
CA LEU A 265 -11.96 8.22 -24.33
C LEU A 265 -11.77 7.61 -25.72
N LEU A 266 -10.58 7.78 -26.32
CA LEU A 266 -10.21 7.16 -27.60
C LEU A 266 -10.16 5.63 -27.47
N SER A 267 -9.51 5.15 -26.43
CA SER A 267 -9.44 3.73 -26.08
C SER A 267 -10.82 3.19 -25.76
N SER A 268 -11.66 3.90 -25.02
CA SER A 268 -13.04 3.52 -24.72
C SER A 268 -13.86 3.44 -26.01
N THR A 269 -13.68 4.35 -26.95
CA THR A 269 -14.39 4.30 -28.24
C THR A 269 -13.94 3.10 -29.07
N THR A 270 -12.65 2.77 -29.01
CA THR A 270 -12.05 1.63 -29.75
C THR A 270 -12.38 0.29 -29.08
N ILE A 271 -12.27 0.22 -27.77
CA ILE A 271 -12.66 -0.90 -26.91
C ILE A 271 -14.15 -1.14 -27.05
N LEU A 272 -14.99 -0.10 -27.01
CA LEU A 272 -16.43 -0.26 -27.22
C LEU A 272 -16.72 -0.81 -28.62
N ARG A 273 -16.03 -0.33 -29.66
CA ARG A 273 -16.12 -0.92 -31.01
C ARG A 273 -15.70 -2.39 -31.04
N ILE A 274 -14.58 -2.73 -30.41
CA ILE A 274 -14.10 -4.11 -30.32
C ILE A 274 -15.09 -4.97 -29.54
N PHE A 275 -15.57 -4.53 -28.39
CA PHE A 275 -16.48 -5.25 -27.51
C PHE A 275 -17.85 -5.48 -28.16
N VAL A 276 -18.37 -4.49 -28.88
CA VAL A 276 -19.62 -4.59 -29.64
C VAL A 276 -19.44 -5.51 -30.86
N ASN A 277 -18.34 -5.38 -31.59
CA ASN A 277 -18.07 -6.19 -32.78
C ASN A 277 -17.67 -7.66 -32.46
N LYS A 278 -17.10 -7.89 -31.27
CA LYS A 278 -16.61 -9.20 -30.78
C LYS A 278 -17.46 -9.77 -29.65
N ARG A 279 -18.71 -9.32 -29.49
CA ARG A 279 -19.58 -9.75 -28.38
C ARG A 279 -19.76 -11.27 -28.33
N GLN A 280 -19.85 -11.91 -29.50
CA GLN A 280 -19.95 -13.37 -29.60
C GLN A 280 -18.66 -14.05 -29.15
N GLU A 281 -17.50 -13.60 -29.64
CA GLU A 281 -16.20 -14.13 -29.18
C GLU A 281 -15.99 -13.97 -27.68
N ILE A 282 -16.46 -12.88 -27.06
CA ILE A 282 -16.37 -12.69 -25.61
C ILE A 282 -17.30 -13.63 -24.86
N LEU A 283 -18.52 -13.84 -25.35
CA LEU A 283 -19.47 -14.80 -24.76
C LEU A 283 -18.94 -16.23 -24.86
N ASP A 284 -18.35 -16.58 -26.00
CA ASP A 284 -17.71 -17.88 -26.20
C ASP A 284 -16.50 -18.02 -25.28
N TRP A 285 -15.64 -17.00 -25.18
CA TRP A 285 -14.49 -17.01 -24.28
C TRP A 285 -14.87 -17.13 -22.80
N ILE A 286 -15.96 -16.48 -22.36
CA ILE A 286 -16.49 -16.60 -20.99
C ILE A 286 -17.08 -17.99 -20.77
N ARG A 287 -17.79 -18.53 -21.76
CA ARG A 287 -18.37 -19.88 -21.70
C ARG A 287 -17.28 -20.94 -21.65
N ASP A 288 -16.24 -20.78 -22.45
CA ASP A 288 -15.07 -21.66 -22.53
C ASP A 288 -14.21 -21.54 -21.26
N LEU A 289 -14.02 -20.34 -20.72
CA LEU A 289 -13.40 -20.15 -19.39
C LEU A 289 -14.23 -20.82 -18.30
N GLY A 290 -15.55 -20.64 -18.32
CA GLY A 290 -16.45 -21.26 -17.37
C GLY A 290 -16.43 -22.78 -17.44
N ALA A 291 -16.37 -23.34 -18.66
CA ALA A 291 -16.19 -24.77 -18.87
C ALA A 291 -14.83 -25.24 -18.37
N THR A 292 -13.74 -24.54 -18.71
CA THR A 292 -12.37 -24.88 -18.30
C THR A 292 -12.19 -24.83 -16.78
N VAL A 293 -12.73 -23.82 -16.10
CA VAL A 293 -12.70 -23.71 -14.63
C VAL A 293 -13.51 -24.83 -13.99
N ARG A 294 -14.67 -25.15 -14.56
CA ARG A 294 -15.51 -26.26 -14.09
C ARG A 294 -14.78 -27.59 -14.24
N ASP A 295 -14.22 -27.86 -15.40
CA ASP A 295 -13.50 -29.10 -15.71
C ASP A 295 -12.23 -29.23 -14.85
N PHE A 296 -11.51 -28.13 -14.65
CA PHE A 296 -10.40 -28.08 -13.71
C PHE A 296 -10.86 -28.42 -12.28
N TRP A 297 -11.94 -27.81 -11.80
CA TRP A 297 -12.45 -28.06 -10.44
C TRP A 297 -12.94 -29.50 -10.25
N PHE A 298 -13.67 -30.06 -11.22
CA PHE A 298 -14.15 -31.44 -11.13
C PHE A 298 -13.02 -32.47 -11.24
N ASN A 299 -12.16 -32.35 -12.27
CA ASN A 299 -11.13 -33.37 -12.53
C ASN A 299 -9.92 -33.27 -11.58
N TRP A 300 -9.57 -32.06 -11.12
CA TRP A 300 -8.34 -31.87 -10.32
C TRP A 300 -8.59 -31.64 -8.82
N VAL A 301 -9.81 -31.27 -8.41
CA VAL A 301 -10.13 -31.06 -6.99
C VAL A 301 -11.13 -32.10 -6.50
N ILE A 302 -12.27 -32.24 -7.16
CA ILE A 302 -13.35 -33.12 -6.66
C ILE A 302 -13.02 -34.59 -6.85
N GLU A 303 -12.63 -35.00 -8.07
CA GLU A 303 -12.38 -36.41 -8.38
C GLU A 303 -11.23 -37.02 -7.55
N PRO A 304 -10.09 -36.33 -7.36
CA PRO A 304 -9.01 -36.83 -6.51
C PRO A 304 -9.43 -36.88 -5.03
N VAL A 305 -10.16 -35.87 -4.52
CA VAL A 305 -10.68 -35.89 -3.14
C VAL A 305 -11.69 -37.03 -2.95
N ARG A 306 -12.52 -37.31 -3.97
CA ARG A 306 -13.46 -38.43 -3.95
C ARG A 306 -12.76 -39.78 -4.00
N LYS A 307 -11.65 -39.92 -4.72
CA LYS A 307 -10.80 -41.12 -4.70
C LYS A 307 -10.17 -41.31 -3.32
N VAL A 308 -9.51 -40.27 -2.78
CA VAL A 308 -8.89 -40.31 -1.45
C VAL A 308 -9.91 -40.66 -0.34
N ILE A 309 -11.10 -40.02 -0.34
CA ILE A 309 -12.15 -40.33 0.64
C ILE A 309 -12.73 -41.73 0.43
N GLY A 310 -12.80 -42.21 -0.81
CA GLY A 310 -13.26 -43.56 -1.15
C GLY A 310 -12.32 -44.63 -0.61
N THR A 311 -11.01 -44.44 -0.79
CA THR A 311 -9.95 -45.34 -0.30
C THR A 311 -9.89 -45.36 1.23
N ILE A 312 -10.08 -44.21 1.90
CA ILE A 312 -10.06 -44.12 3.37
C ILE A 312 -11.36 -44.67 4.00
N ARG A 313 -12.53 -44.47 3.37
CA ARG A 313 -13.83 -44.85 3.96
C ARG A 313 -14.17 -46.34 3.82
N HIS A 314 -13.61 -47.04 2.83
CA HIS A 314 -13.96 -48.44 2.56
C HIS A 314 -13.03 -49.47 3.21
N ASP A 315 -12.06 -49.09 4.04
CA ASP A 315 -11.28 -50.10 4.75
C ASP A 315 -10.69 -49.60 6.07
N ALA A 316 -11.20 -50.19 7.14
CA ALA A 316 -10.46 -50.34 8.38
C ALA A 316 -10.97 -51.57 9.14
N ASN A 317 -12.27 -51.94 9.02
CA ASN A 317 -12.84 -52.98 9.88
C ASN A 317 -13.88 -53.94 9.27
N SER A 318 -14.45 -53.68 8.09
CA SER A 318 -15.76 -54.28 7.78
C SER A 318 -15.80 -55.41 6.75
N GLU A 319 -14.78 -55.62 5.90
CA GLU A 319 -14.89 -56.65 4.85
C GLU A 319 -13.88 -57.80 5.03
N ILE A 320 -12.63 -57.50 5.42
CA ILE A 320 -11.56 -58.49 5.58
C ILE A 320 -11.79 -59.42 6.79
N ALA A 321 -12.50 -58.97 7.82
CA ALA A 321 -12.76 -59.76 9.02
C ALA A 321 -13.98 -60.70 8.91
N ILE A 322 -14.94 -60.41 8.02
CA ILE A 322 -16.23 -61.10 8.02
C ILE A 322 -16.19 -62.34 7.11
N MET A 323 -15.56 -62.26 5.93
CA MET A 323 -15.41 -63.46 5.08
C MET A 323 -14.32 -64.42 5.59
N SER A 324 -13.26 -63.92 6.23
CA SER A 324 -12.20 -64.76 6.80
C SER A 324 -12.65 -65.44 8.10
N ARG A 325 -13.46 -64.80 8.96
CA ARG A 325 -13.93 -65.44 10.20
C ARG A 325 -14.87 -66.60 9.95
N ASP A 326 -15.76 -66.50 8.97
CA ASP A 326 -16.74 -67.57 8.72
C ASP A 326 -16.08 -68.79 8.05
N SER A 327 -15.11 -68.57 7.15
CA SER A 327 -14.30 -69.67 6.59
C SER A 327 -13.35 -70.28 7.63
N LEU A 328 -12.66 -69.47 8.45
CA LEU A 328 -11.80 -69.98 9.55
C LEU A 328 -12.59 -70.68 10.65
N LYS A 329 -13.85 -70.31 10.87
CA LYS A 329 -14.72 -70.99 11.85
C LYS A 329 -15.19 -72.34 11.30
N ALA A 330 -15.58 -72.41 10.03
CA ALA A 330 -15.93 -73.65 9.37
C ALA A 330 -14.74 -74.62 9.31
N ASP A 331 -13.55 -74.11 9.00
CA ASP A 331 -12.33 -74.93 8.95
C ASP A 331 -11.84 -75.34 10.35
N ARG A 332 -11.99 -74.50 11.39
CA ARG A 332 -11.73 -74.89 12.79
C ARG A 332 -12.68 -75.97 13.28
N GLU A 333 -13.96 -75.86 12.94
CA GLU A 333 -14.97 -76.86 13.31
C GLU A 333 -14.74 -78.19 12.57
N SER A 334 -14.29 -78.12 11.32
CA SER A 334 -13.85 -79.29 10.55
C SER A 334 -12.62 -79.95 11.16
N LEU A 335 -11.62 -79.16 11.57
CA LEU A 335 -10.40 -79.65 12.23
C LEU A 335 -10.68 -80.30 13.59
N GLU A 336 -11.61 -79.73 14.37
CA GLU A 336 -12.03 -80.28 15.66
C GLU A 336 -12.64 -81.68 15.49
N ARG A 337 -13.58 -81.85 14.55
CA ARG A 337 -14.17 -83.16 14.24
C ARG A 337 -13.11 -84.16 13.79
N MET A 338 -12.20 -83.72 12.93
CA MET A 338 -11.18 -84.56 12.33
C MET A 338 -10.16 -85.10 13.34
N VAL A 339 -9.79 -84.28 14.33
CA VAL A 339 -8.84 -84.65 15.40
C VAL A 339 -9.49 -85.56 16.44
N VAL A 340 -10.75 -85.29 16.82
CA VAL A 340 -11.49 -86.16 17.74
C VAL A 340 -11.62 -87.57 17.15
N ASP A 341 -12.01 -87.68 15.88
CA ASP A 341 -12.12 -88.97 15.18
C ASP A 341 -10.77 -89.72 15.17
N PHE A 342 -9.67 -89.02 14.89
CA PHE A 342 -8.33 -89.62 14.88
C PHE A 342 -7.90 -90.16 16.26
N THR A 343 -8.23 -89.45 17.35
CA THR A 343 -7.92 -89.91 18.70
C THR A 343 -8.76 -91.12 19.13
N LEU A 344 -10.04 -91.15 18.76
CA LEU A 344 -10.93 -92.30 19.01
C LEU A 344 -10.47 -93.54 18.25
N ASP A 345 -10.12 -93.37 16.98
CA ASP A 345 -9.73 -94.49 16.12
C ASP A 345 -8.37 -95.08 16.51
N LYS A 346 -7.45 -94.26 17.03
CA LYS A 346 -6.17 -94.73 17.58
C LYS A 346 -6.32 -95.43 18.93
N SER A 347 -7.24 -94.97 19.79
CA SER A 347 -7.56 -95.64 21.06
C SER A 347 -8.15 -97.03 20.84
N ASN A 348 -8.95 -97.23 19.79
CA ASN A 348 -9.52 -98.55 19.46
C ASN A 348 -8.48 -99.52 18.87
N ASN A 349 -7.48 -99.00 18.15
CA ASN A 349 -6.49 -99.83 17.45
C ASN A 349 -5.20 -100.10 18.25
N ALA A 350 -4.90 -99.31 19.29
CA ALA A 350 -3.75 -99.51 20.17
C ALA A 350 -4.16 -100.26 21.46
N SER A 351 -4.46 -101.56 21.30
CA SER A 351 -4.43 -102.58 22.37
C SER A 351 -5.49 -102.50 23.49
N GLY A 352 -6.54 -103.33 23.37
CA GLY A 352 -7.18 -104.01 24.51
C GLY A 352 -7.87 -103.14 25.56
N GLY A 353 -9.13 -102.78 25.30
CA GLY A 353 -10.17 -102.63 26.34
C GLY A 353 -9.97 -101.55 27.39
N SER A 354 -9.93 -100.27 26.98
CA SER A 354 -10.30 -99.17 27.88
C SER A 354 -10.94 -98.03 27.09
N THR A 355 -12.26 -97.92 27.18
CA THR A 355 -13.04 -96.78 26.68
C THR A 355 -12.59 -95.50 27.39
N MET A 356 -12.04 -94.54 26.65
CA MET A 356 -11.73 -93.20 27.15
C MET A 356 -12.97 -92.53 27.77
N SER A 357 -12.78 -91.89 28.93
CA SER A 357 -13.82 -91.11 29.61
C SER A 357 -14.08 -89.79 28.87
N GLU A 358 -15.35 -89.41 28.77
CA GLU A 358 -15.88 -88.22 28.09
C GLU A 358 -15.20 -86.90 28.53
N THR A 359 -14.59 -86.89 29.72
CA THR A 359 -13.84 -85.74 30.25
C THR A 359 -12.50 -85.48 29.55
N GLN A 360 -11.82 -86.51 29.06
CA GLN A 360 -10.53 -86.36 28.35
C GLN A 360 -10.72 -85.89 26.90
N ILE A 361 -11.84 -86.26 26.28
CA ILE A 361 -12.24 -85.77 24.95
C ILE A 361 -12.57 -84.26 25.03
N ALA A 362 -13.20 -83.83 26.13
CA ALA A 362 -13.49 -82.40 26.36
C ALA A 362 -12.22 -81.56 26.61
N GLU A 363 -11.20 -82.12 27.29
CA GLU A 363 -9.92 -81.43 27.50
C GLU A 363 -9.10 -81.32 26.20
N ILE A 364 -9.10 -82.35 25.36
CA ILE A 364 -8.46 -82.31 24.03
C ILE A 364 -9.19 -81.31 23.13
N ARG A 365 -10.53 -81.28 23.15
CA ARG A 365 -11.33 -80.26 22.46
C ARG A 365 -11.00 -78.84 22.92
N ALA A 366 -10.80 -78.62 24.22
CA ALA A 366 -10.41 -77.32 24.76
C ALA A 366 -8.99 -76.90 24.29
N LYS A 367 -8.01 -77.81 24.33
CA LYS A 367 -6.63 -77.55 23.86
C LYS A 367 -6.53 -77.33 22.33
N VAL A 368 -7.38 -78.00 21.54
CA VAL A 368 -7.51 -77.77 20.10
C VAL A 368 -8.20 -76.42 19.81
N ARG A 369 -9.17 -76.00 20.63
CA ARG A 369 -9.80 -74.67 20.55
C ARG A 369 -8.80 -73.52 20.83
N GLU A 370 -7.80 -73.79 21.66
CA GLU A 370 -6.69 -72.87 21.98
C GLU A 370 -5.54 -72.89 20.95
N GLY A 371 -5.55 -73.82 19.99
CA GLY A 371 -4.63 -73.82 18.84
C GLY A 371 -3.29 -74.55 19.04
N ASP A 372 -3.14 -75.34 20.12
CA ASP A 372 -1.90 -76.07 20.39
C ASP A 372 -1.93 -77.49 19.77
N VAL A 373 -1.35 -77.63 18.58
CA VAL A 373 -1.26 -78.86 17.78
C VAL A 373 0.01 -79.71 18.06
N THR A 374 0.77 -79.35 19.09
CA THR A 374 2.05 -79.99 19.45
C THR A 374 2.00 -81.52 19.65
N PRO A 375 0.94 -82.13 20.22
CA PRO A 375 0.88 -83.58 20.37
C PRO A 375 0.74 -84.33 19.04
N ILE A 376 0.10 -83.71 18.05
CA ILE A 376 -0.19 -84.30 16.73
C ILE A 376 1.04 -84.21 15.82
N LEU A 377 1.81 -83.11 15.91
CA LEU A 377 3.08 -82.95 15.19
C LEU A 377 4.12 -84.02 15.56
N ARG A 378 4.16 -84.45 16.83
CA ARG A 378 5.03 -85.57 17.27
C ARG A 378 4.60 -86.93 16.73
N ALA A 379 3.30 -87.15 16.57
CA ALA A 379 2.79 -88.36 15.94
C ALA A 379 3.13 -88.38 14.44
N TYR A 380 3.05 -87.21 13.78
CA TYR A 380 3.41 -87.04 12.38
C TYR A 380 4.89 -87.30 12.09
N GLU A 381 5.79 -86.78 12.93
CA GLU A 381 7.24 -87.00 12.80
C GLU A 381 7.63 -88.48 12.95
N LYS A 382 6.84 -89.25 13.72
CA LYS A 382 7.07 -90.68 13.92
C LYS A 382 6.60 -91.53 12.74
N ASP A 383 5.48 -91.18 12.10
CA ASP A 383 4.94 -91.91 10.95
C ASP A 383 5.67 -91.57 9.63
N LEU A 384 6.31 -90.39 9.53
CA LEU A 384 7.17 -90.02 8.41
C LEU A 384 8.45 -90.87 8.31
N ARG A 385 8.81 -91.57 9.39
CA ARG A 385 10.00 -92.41 9.48
C ARG A 385 9.86 -93.75 8.73
N SER A 386 8.66 -94.13 8.26
CA SER A 386 8.43 -95.33 7.43
C SER A 386 7.43 -95.05 6.27
N PRO A 387 7.89 -94.55 5.11
CA PRO A 387 7.02 -93.96 4.09
C PRO A 387 6.12 -94.98 3.34
N PHE A 388 6.55 -96.23 3.18
CA PHE A 388 5.78 -97.22 2.42
C PHE A 388 4.60 -97.83 3.18
N MET A 389 4.65 -97.91 4.52
CA MET A 389 3.52 -98.44 5.31
C MET A 389 2.49 -97.37 5.70
N GLY A 390 2.88 -96.10 5.80
CA GLY A 390 1.97 -94.99 6.11
C GLY A 390 1.03 -94.60 4.96
N THR A 391 1.45 -94.83 3.71
CA THR A 391 0.61 -94.57 2.51
C THR A 391 -0.51 -95.60 2.37
N VAL A 392 -0.24 -96.87 2.71
CA VAL A 392 -1.23 -97.96 2.66
C VAL A 392 -2.25 -97.86 3.81
N ARG A 393 -1.89 -97.22 4.93
CA ARG A 393 -2.75 -97.01 6.10
C ARG A 393 -3.52 -95.67 6.10
N GLY A 394 -3.35 -94.83 5.07
CA GLY A 394 -4.17 -93.64 4.81
C GLY A 394 -3.73 -92.33 5.48
N ASP A 395 -2.77 -92.35 6.41
CA ASP A 395 -2.39 -91.16 7.19
C ASP A 395 -1.57 -90.15 6.38
N LEU A 396 -0.71 -90.60 5.47
CA LEU A 396 0.18 -89.71 4.69
C LEU A 396 -0.60 -88.80 3.72
N VAL A 397 -1.63 -89.35 3.07
CA VAL A 397 -2.49 -88.62 2.13
C VAL A 397 -3.28 -87.53 2.86
N ARG A 398 -3.73 -87.82 4.09
CA ARG A 398 -4.47 -86.87 4.93
C ARG A 398 -3.60 -85.67 5.31
N THR A 399 -2.34 -85.89 5.66
CA THR A 399 -1.41 -84.79 5.94
C THR A 399 -0.97 -84.01 4.72
N LEU A 400 -0.88 -84.64 3.55
CA LEU A 400 -0.65 -83.94 2.28
C LEU A 400 -1.85 -83.04 1.95
N LEU A 401 -3.07 -83.50 2.18
CA LEU A 401 -4.30 -82.70 2.05
C LEU A 401 -4.34 -81.51 3.02
N ILE A 402 -3.96 -81.72 4.29
CA ILE A 402 -3.85 -80.64 5.28
C ILE A 402 -2.83 -79.60 4.83
N GLN A 403 -1.70 -80.04 4.26
CA GLN A 403 -0.68 -79.13 3.77
C GLN A 403 -1.13 -78.34 2.56
N VAL A 404 -1.88 -78.96 1.63
CA VAL A 404 -2.50 -78.23 0.51
C VAL A 404 -3.51 -77.19 0.99
N GLN A 405 -4.31 -77.51 2.02
CA GLN A 405 -5.25 -76.55 2.61
C GLN A 405 -4.52 -75.40 3.33
N LYS A 406 -3.43 -75.69 4.03
CA LYS A 406 -2.59 -74.65 4.64
C LYS A 406 -1.97 -73.74 3.59
N THR A 407 -1.41 -74.29 2.51
CA THR A 407 -0.85 -73.48 1.42
C THR A 407 -1.93 -72.64 0.74
N LYS A 408 -3.16 -73.14 0.61
CA LYS A 408 -4.28 -72.36 0.08
C LYS A 408 -4.60 -71.15 0.97
N VAL A 409 -4.67 -71.36 2.29
CA VAL A 409 -4.90 -70.27 3.27
C VAL A 409 -3.73 -69.29 3.27
N ASP A 410 -2.49 -69.77 3.25
CA ASP A 410 -1.30 -68.91 3.24
C ASP A 410 -1.23 -68.08 1.95
N VAL A 411 -1.63 -68.64 0.80
CA VAL A 411 -1.74 -67.92 -0.47
C VAL A 411 -2.87 -66.89 -0.42
N GLU A 412 -4.02 -67.21 0.15
CA GLU A 412 -5.16 -66.27 0.27
C GLU A 412 -4.81 -65.07 1.17
N VAL A 413 -4.11 -65.31 2.29
CA VAL A 413 -3.59 -64.25 3.18
C VAL A 413 -2.49 -63.43 2.50
N ALA A 414 -1.59 -64.06 1.74
CA ALA A 414 -0.58 -63.32 0.97
C ALA A 414 -1.23 -62.46 -0.13
N MET A 415 -2.27 -62.98 -0.78
CA MET A 415 -3.01 -62.29 -1.82
C MET A 415 -3.79 -61.09 -1.25
N SER A 416 -4.35 -61.20 -0.03
CA SER A 416 -4.93 -60.04 0.67
C SER A 416 -3.88 -59.02 1.10
N GLY A 417 -2.67 -59.48 1.48
CA GLY A 417 -1.53 -58.61 1.76
C GLY A 417 -1.12 -57.76 0.55
N ILE A 418 -1.14 -58.34 -0.65
CA ILE A 418 -0.85 -57.64 -1.91
C ILE A 418 -1.91 -56.58 -2.21
N ASP A 419 -3.19 -56.88 -2.01
CA ASP A 419 -4.29 -55.92 -2.22
C ASP A 419 -4.12 -54.68 -1.32
N SER A 420 -3.77 -54.90 -0.05
CA SER A 420 -3.47 -53.80 0.90
C SER A 420 -2.29 -52.93 0.46
N LEU A 421 -1.27 -53.53 -0.16
CA LEU A 421 -0.09 -52.83 -0.65
C LEU A 421 -0.39 -51.98 -1.88
N LEU A 422 -1.18 -52.52 -2.82
CA LEU A 422 -1.66 -51.79 -4.01
C LEU A 422 -2.57 -50.62 -3.61
N ARG A 423 -3.43 -50.80 -2.60
CA ARG A 423 -4.27 -49.73 -2.04
C ARG A 423 -3.46 -48.61 -1.38
N SER A 424 -2.36 -48.95 -0.69
CA SER A 424 -1.47 -47.93 -0.10
C SER A 424 -0.74 -47.11 -1.18
N GLN A 425 -0.39 -47.73 -2.31
CA GLN A 425 0.22 -47.04 -3.44
C GLN A 425 -0.80 -46.17 -4.18
N GLU A 426 -2.04 -46.63 -4.34
CA GLU A 426 -3.14 -45.84 -4.89
C GLU A 426 -3.37 -44.54 -4.09
N LEU A 427 -3.23 -44.59 -2.76
CA LEU A 427 -3.37 -43.43 -1.88
C LEU A 427 -2.23 -42.41 -2.08
N VAL A 428 -0.99 -42.89 -2.22
CA VAL A 428 0.17 -42.04 -2.55
C VAL A 428 0.02 -41.42 -3.95
N PHE A 429 -0.41 -42.20 -4.95
CA PHE A 429 -0.71 -41.67 -6.29
C PHE A 429 -1.85 -40.64 -6.26
N GLY A 430 -2.86 -40.83 -5.41
CA GLY A 430 -3.93 -39.87 -5.16
C GLY A 430 -3.41 -38.53 -4.62
N PHE A 431 -2.52 -38.54 -3.63
CA PHE A 431 -1.92 -37.32 -3.08
C PHE A 431 -0.97 -36.62 -4.07
N VAL A 432 -0.17 -37.39 -4.82
CA VAL A 432 0.73 -36.84 -5.84
C VAL A 432 -0.08 -36.18 -6.97
N GLY A 433 -1.22 -36.76 -7.37
CA GLY A 433 -2.13 -36.16 -8.36
C GLY A 433 -2.84 -34.89 -7.85
N LEU A 434 -3.06 -34.77 -6.54
CA LEU A 434 -3.78 -33.65 -5.92
C LEU A 434 -2.88 -32.41 -5.70
N THR A 435 -1.58 -32.62 -5.51
CA THR A 435 -0.58 -31.58 -5.26
C THR A 435 -0.54 -30.47 -6.34
N PRO A 436 -0.45 -30.78 -7.65
CA PRO A 436 -0.41 -29.73 -8.67
C PRO A 436 -1.72 -28.93 -8.78
N GLY A 437 -2.89 -29.51 -8.47
CA GLY A 437 -4.17 -28.79 -8.43
C GLY A 437 -4.24 -27.73 -7.31
N ILE A 438 -3.74 -28.08 -6.12
CA ILE A 438 -3.62 -27.14 -4.99
C ILE A 438 -2.66 -26.00 -5.33
N LEU A 439 -1.49 -26.33 -5.89
CA LEU A 439 -0.46 -25.33 -6.20
C LEU A 439 -0.94 -24.30 -7.23
N VAL A 440 -1.62 -24.75 -8.29
CA VAL A 440 -2.23 -23.86 -9.29
C VAL A 440 -3.33 -23.00 -8.68
N SER A 441 -4.17 -23.56 -7.80
CA SER A 441 -5.25 -22.81 -7.14
C SER A 441 -4.73 -21.72 -6.20
N ILE A 442 -3.71 -22.01 -5.40
CA ILE A 442 -3.05 -21.03 -4.53
C ILE A 442 -2.34 -19.96 -5.37
N GLY A 443 -1.66 -20.37 -6.45
CA GLY A 443 -1.02 -19.44 -7.39
C GLY A 443 -2.02 -18.47 -8.02
N ALA A 444 -3.16 -18.98 -8.51
CA ALA A 444 -4.23 -18.16 -9.07
C ALA A 444 -4.85 -17.20 -8.03
N ALA A 445 -5.11 -17.69 -6.81
CA ALA A 445 -5.64 -16.86 -5.73
C ALA A 445 -4.66 -15.75 -5.32
N ARG A 446 -3.37 -16.06 -5.18
CA ARG A 446 -2.33 -15.05 -4.88
C ARG A 446 -2.14 -14.07 -6.03
N TYR A 447 -2.21 -14.52 -7.28
CA TYR A 447 -2.13 -13.64 -8.44
C TYR A 447 -3.31 -12.66 -8.48
N LEU A 448 -4.55 -13.13 -8.26
CA LEU A 448 -5.73 -12.26 -8.15
C LEU A 448 -5.58 -11.24 -7.02
N LEU A 449 -5.24 -11.69 -5.82
CA LEU A 449 -5.03 -10.81 -4.66
C LEU A 449 -3.90 -9.79 -4.90
N SER A 450 -2.83 -10.19 -5.59
CA SER A 450 -1.70 -9.31 -5.93
C SER A 450 -2.07 -8.27 -6.99
N VAL A 451 -2.80 -8.65 -8.03
CA VAL A 451 -3.25 -7.72 -9.08
C VAL A 451 -4.23 -6.69 -8.53
N PHE A 452 -5.15 -7.09 -7.64
CA PHE A 452 -6.07 -6.17 -6.98
C PHE A 452 -5.41 -5.38 -5.83
N GLY A 453 -4.45 -5.95 -5.11
CA GLY A 453 -3.79 -5.35 -3.95
C GLY A 453 -2.54 -4.52 -4.25
N GLY A 454 -1.88 -4.72 -5.40
CA GLY A 454 -0.57 -4.13 -5.73
C GLY A 454 -0.52 -2.61 -5.80
N ARG A 455 -1.67 -1.94 -5.91
CA ARG A 455 -1.76 -0.47 -5.85
C ARG A 455 -1.59 0.09 -4.43
N ARG A 456 -1.89 -0.68 -3.39
CA ARG A 456 -1.84 -0.23 -1.99
C ARG A 456 -0.40 -0.07 -1.50
N GLY A 457 0.46 -1.07 -1.77
CA GLY A 457 1.87 -1.05 -1.35
C GLY A 457 2.75 0.01 -2.06
N TYR A 458 2.45 0.38 -3.31
CA TYR A 458 3.20 1.44 -4.00
C TYR A 458 2.90 2.84 -3.42
N SER A 459 1.67 3.05 -2.96
CA SER A 459 1.26 4.29 -2.29
C SER A 459 1.96 4.45 -0.94
N GLU A 460 2.01 3.37 -0.15
CA GLU A 460 2.65 3.34 1.17
C GLU A 460 4.17 3.59 1.07
N LYS A 461 4.88 2.92 0.17
CA LYS A 461 6.33 3.17 -0.06
C LYS A 461 6.61 4.63 -0.42
N ARG A 462 5.75 5.24 -1.23
CA ARG A 462 5.91 6.65 -1.64
C ARG A 462 5.65 7.61 -0.48
N LYS A 463 4.69 7.30 0.39
CA LYS A 463 4.39 8.06 1.61
C LYS A 463 5.53 7.94 2.64
N ALA A 464 6.04 6.73 2.89
CA ALA A 464 7.20 6.51 3.76
C ALA A 464 8.44 7.27 3.28
N GLY A 465 8.73 7.24 1.96
CA GLY A 465 9.81 8.02 1.37
C GLY A 465 9.63 9.54 1.40
N ARG A 466 8.41 10.05 1.66
CA ARG A 466 8.19 11.46 1.98
C ARG A 466 8.51 11.78 3.44
N CYS A 467 8.12 10.92 4.37
CA CYS A 467 8.43 11.07 5.80
C CYS A 467 9.95 11.12 6.03
N VAL A 468 10.69 10.20 5.42
CA VAL A 468 12.16 10.18 5.49
C VAL A 468 12.77 11.47 4.94
N ARG A 469 12.16 12.06 3.90
CA ARG A 469 12.61 13.35 3.37
C ARG A 469 12.36 14.52 4.33
N VAL A 470 11.20 14.54 5.00
CA VAL A 470 10.87 15.52 6.03
C VAL A 470 11.83 15.39 7.21
N LEU A 471 12.06 14.17 7.71
CA LEU A 471 13.00 13.88 8.79
C LEU A 471 14.43 14.30 8.44
N ARG A 472 14.87 14.05 7.20
CA ARG A 472 16.18 14.51 6.71
C ARG A 472 16.25 16.03 6.55
N ASN A 473 15.16 16.70 6.20
CA ASN A 473 15.12 18.16 6.18
C ASN A 473 15.25 18.72 7.59
N ILE A 474 14.60 18.11 8.58
CA ILE A 474 14.71 18.46 10.00
C ILE A 474 16.16 18.28 10.49
N ASP A 475 16.77 17.12 10.22
CA ASP A 475 18.19 16.84 10.52
C ASP A 475 19.13 17.88 9.90
N ARG A 476 18.85 18.27 8.65
CA ARG A 476 19.60 19.33 7.98
C ARG A 476 19.42 20.69 8.66
N VAL A 477 18.23 21.04 9.12
CA VAL A 477 17.99 22.31 9.84
C VAL A 477 18.79 22.33 11.14
N PHE A 478 18.80 21.24 11.91
CA PHE A 478 19.63 21.15 13.12
C PHE A 478 21.13 21.14 12.85
N SER A 479 21.57 20.66 11.68
CA SER A 479 22.97 20.65 11.28
C SER A 479 23.44 21.99 10.70
N GLU A 480 22.54 22.76 10.06
CA GLU A 480 22.80 24.04 9.41
C GLU A 480 22.60 25.23 10.36
N ALA A 481 21.75 25.08 11.38
CA ALA A 481 21.57 26.06 12.44
C ALA A 481 22.84 26.15 13.29
N ALA A 482 23.61 27.24 13.12
CA ALA A 482 24.66 27.59 14.05
C ALA A 482 23.99 27.98 15.38
N PRO A 483 24.24 27.26 16.50
CA PRO A 483 23.63 27.62 17.77
C PRO A 483 24.06 29.03 18.14
N THR A 484 23.08 29.90 18.35
CA THR A 484 23.34 31.26 18.84
C THR A 484 23.80 31.16 20.31
N GLN A 485 24.47 32.18 20.84
CA GLN A 485 25.13 32.17 22.16
C GLN A 485 24.22 31.73 23.34
N THR A 486 22.90 31.71 23.15
CA THR A 486 21.88 31.27 24.11
C THR A 486 21.46 29.79 24.00
N ASN A 487 22.10 28.98 23.15
CA ASN A 487 21.72 27.57 22.92
C ASN A 487 20.26 27.37 22.45
N VAL A 488 19.67 28.44 21.87
CA VAL A 488 18.34 28.48 21.25
C VAL A 488 18.50 28.62 19.73
N LEU A 489 17.61 28.00 18.96
CA LEU A 489 17.59 28.13 17.50
C LEU A 489 17.14 29.53 17.08
N PRO A 490 17.68 30.10 15.99
CA PRO A 490 17.14 31.33 15.43
C PRO A 490 15.65 31.15 15.06
N TYR A 491 14.86 32.22 15.21
CA TYR A 491 13.39 32.22 15.04
C TYR A 491 12.94 31.53 13.75
N LYS A 492 13.64 31.81 12.65
CA LYS A 492 13.41 31.20 11.33
C LYS A 492 13.51 29.67 11.35
N ASP A 493 14.56 29.12 11.95
CA ASP A 493 14.81 27.68 11.95
C ASP A 493 13.85 26.97 12.91
N HIS A 494 13.48 27.63 14.01
CA HIS A 494 12.47 27.13 14.94
C HIS A 494 11.08 27.05 14.28
N GLY A 495 10.64 28.12 13.61
CA GLY A 495 9.38 28.11 12.89
C GLY A 495 9.36 27.10 11.74
N TYR A 496 10.50 26.90 11.07
CA TYR A 496 10.64 25.88 10.03
C TYR A 496 10.57 24.46 10.61
N LEU A 497 11.18 24.21 11.76
CA LEU A 497 11.09 22.94 12.49
C LEU A 497 9.63 22.60 12.81
N ILE A 498 8.88 23.55 13.40
CA ILE A 498 7.47 23.35 13.74
C ILE A 498 6.63 23.01 12.49
N CYS A 499 6.91 23.69 11.38
CA CYS A 499 6.24 23.41 10.10
C CYS A 499 6.49 21.97 9.63
N GLU A 500 7.75 21.49 9.67
CA GLU A 500 8.11 20.13 9.25
C GLU A 500 7.59 19.07 10.24
N VAL A 501 7.61 19.34 11.55
CA VAL A 501 7.01 18.47 12.58
C VAL A 501 5.51 18.32 12.37
N HIS A 502 4.80 19.40 12.04
CA HIS A 502 3.37 19.34 11.74
C HIS A 502 3.06 18.49 10.49
N VAL A 503 3.86 18.63 9.44
CA VAL A 503 3.77 17.79 8.24
C VAL A 503 4.04 16.32 8.59
N LEU A 504 5.01 16.05 9.47
CA LEU A 504 5.36 14.71 9.90
C LEU A 504 4.25 14.06 10.76
N ARG A 505 3.61 14.83 11.65
CA ARG A 505 2.41 14.42 12.41
C ARG A 505 1.28 13.97 11.50
N GLN A 506 1.01 14.71 10.43
CA GLN A 506 -0.05 14.31 9.49
C GLN A 506 0.27 12.99 8.76
N PHE A 507 1.54 12.74 8.47
CA PHE A 507 1.92 11.46 7.86
C PHE A 507 1.90 10.30 8.84
N ALA A 508 2.17 10.54 10.12
CA ALA A 508 2.07 9.54 11.18
C ALA A 508 0.68 8.88 11.17
N HIS A 509 -0.38 9.70 11.21
CA HIS A 509 -1.79 9.27 11.14
C HIS A 509 -2.14 8.43 9.89
N GLN A 510 -1.36 8.55 8.81
CA GLN A 510 -1.64 7.84 7.55
C GLN A 510 -0.79 6.59 7.32
N LEU A 511 0.27 6.39 8.10
CA LEU A 511 1.28 5.36 7.87
C LEU A 511 1.48 4.41 9.03
N LEU A 512 1.28 4.89 10.27
CA LEU A 512 1.56 4.12 11.46
C LEU A 512 0.27 3.50 12.03
N PRO A 513 0.34 2.28 12.59
CA PRO A 513 -0.71 1.74 13.45
C PRO A 513 -0.90 2.60 14.71
N ALA A 514 -2.12 2.64 15.25
CA ALA A 514 -2.52 3.53 16.35
C ALA A 514 -1.71 3.38 17.66
N GLU A 515 -1.04 2.24 17.87
CA GLU A 515 -0.18 2.01 19.04
C GLU A 515 1.16 2.77 18.90
N ILE A 516 1.86 2.52 17.80
CA ILE A 516 3.16 3.14 17.46
C ILE A 516 3.02 4.64 17.15
N GLU A 517 1.84 5.04 16.70
CA GLU A 517 1.51 6.44 16.42
C GLU A 517 1.60 7.31 17.68
N LYS A 518 1.13 6.83 18.84
CA LYS A 518 1.14 7.62 20.07
C LYS A 518 2.57 7.93 20.53
N ASP A 519 3.42 6.91 20.58
CA ASP A 519 4.82 7.05 20.95
C ASP A 519 5.55 7.99 19.97
N PHE A 520 5.21 7.92 18.67
CA PHE A 520 5.79 8.81 17.66
C PHE A 520 5.36 10.26 17.86
N LEU A 521 4.11 10.48 18.25
CA LEU A 521 3.59 11.82 18.51
C LEU A 521 4.21 12.44 19.76
N GLU A 522 4.46 11.64 20.80
CA GLU A 522 5.17 12.08 22.00
C GLU A 522 6.61 12.49 21.68
N ASP A 523 7.34 11.67 20.92
CA ASP A 523 8.69 12.02 20.47
C ASP A 523 8.71 13.25 19.54
N LEU A 524 7.65 13.47 18.73
CA LEU A 524 7.49 14.68 17.92
C LEU A 524 7.18 15.93 18.75
N ASP A 525 6.41 15.79 19.83
CA ASP A 525 6.15 16.88 20.77
C ASP A 525 7.43 17.26 21.53
N ASP A 526 8.23 16.28 21.92
CA ASP A 526 9.58 16.50 22.48
C ASP A 526 10.50 17.26 21.51
N LEU A 527 10.41 16.97 20.22
CA LEU A 527 11.15 17.66 19.17
C LEU A 527 10.69 19.11 18.96
N ALA A 528 9.40 19.39 19.13
CA ALA A 528 8.83 20.74 19.00
C ALA A 528 9.05 21.61 20.26
N ASN A 529 9.39 21.00 21.40
CA ASN A 529 9.50 21.69 22.68
C ASN A 529 10.73 22.61 22.75
N LEU A 530 10.61 23.75 23.43
CA LEU A 530 11.63 24.81 23.53
C LEU A 530 12.80 24.48 24.50
N ARG A 531 12.95 23.23 24.94
CA ARG A 531 13.88 22.82 26.03
C ARG A 531 15.36 22.75 25.64
N GLY A 532 15.77 23.45 24.58
CA GLY A 532 17.15 23.57 24.09
C GLY A 532 17.51 22.61 22.96
N VAL A 533 18.44 23.05 22.09
CA VAL A 533 18.82 22.35 20.84
C VAL A 533 19.31 20.91 21.08
N GLN A 534 20.03 20.68 22.18
CA GLN A 534 20.57 19.35 22.51
C GLN A 534 19.47 18.33 22.87
N TYR A 535 18.39 18.76 23.51
CA TYR A 535 17.25 17.89 23.82
C TYR A 535 16.51 17.51 22.53
N GLN A 536 16.29 18.49 21.66
CA GLN A 536 15.65 18.29 20.35
C GLN A 536 16.46 17.35 19.44
N GLN A 537 17.79 17.49 19.40
CA GLN A 537 18.66 16.58 18.64
C GLN A 537 18.60 15.13 19.17
N ARG A 538 18.55 14.94 20.50
CA ARG A 538 18.39 13.60 21.09
C ARG A 538 17.02 12.97 20.78
N ALA A 539 15.96 13.77 20.77
CA ALA A 539 14.62 13.31 20.35
C ALA A 539 14.64 12.86 18.87
N LEU A 540 15.29 13.63 18.00
CA LEU A 540 15.47 13.27 16.60
C LEU A 540 16.24 11.94 16.43
N ASP A 541 17.32 11.74 17.18
CA ASP A 541 18.10 10.49 17.14
C ASP A 541 17.28 9.28 17.63
N ARG A 542 16.44 9.47 18.66
CA ARG A 542 15.52 8.43 19.15
C ARG A 542 14.50 8.03 18.07
N ILE A 543 13.88 9.00 17.42
CA ILE A 543 12.96 8.77 16.30
C ILE A 543 13.68 8.02 15.17
N ARG A 544 14.90 8.45 14.82
CA ARG A 544 15.67 7.80 13.77
C ARG A 544 15.94 6.33 14.11
N TRP A 545 16.35 6.04 15.35
CA TRP A 545 16.69 4.69 15.80
C TRP A 545 15.46 3.77 15.91
N ALA A 546 14.38 4.22 16.56
CA ALA A 546 13.19 3.41 16.81
C ALA A 546 12.48 3.03 15.49
N TYR A 547 12.34 3.99 14.58
CA TYR A 547 11.56 3.82 13.36
C TYR A 547 12.39 3.33 12.16
N SER A 548 13.73 3.39 12.21
CA SER A 548 14.56 2.68 11.22
C SER A 548 14.51 1.16 11.41
N ASN A 549 14.53 0.71 12.66
CA ASN A 549 14.63 -0.71 13.02
C ASN A 549 13.27 -1.45 12.95
N GLY A 550 12.14 -0.76 13.18
CA GLY A 550 10.80 -1.33 13.02
C GLY A 550 10.50 -1.84 11.61
N SER A 551 11.10 -1.22 10.58
CA SER A 551 10.94 -1.63 9.16
C SER A 551 11.60 -2.98 8.81
N ASN A 552 12.54 -3.46 9.64
CA ASN A 552 13.16 -4.78 9.50
C ASN A 552 12.45 -5.86 10.32
N GLY A 553 11.73 -5.49 11.39
CA GLY A 553 11.02 -6.44 12.25
C GLY A 553 9.86 -7.15 11.53
N GLU A 554 9.07 -6.41 10.77
CA GLU A 554 7.90 -6.97 10.04
C GLU A 554 8.28 -7.82 8.81
N ARG A 555 9.51 -7.70 8.28
CA ARG A 555 9.99 -8.60 7.21
C ARG A 555 10.44 -9.98 7.72
N SER A 556 10.57 -10.16 9.03
CA SER A 556 10.98 -11.44 9.61
C SER A 556 9.81 -12.37 9.95
N LEU A 557 8.56 -11.92 9.78
CA LEU A 557 7.35 -12.66 10.16
C LEU A 557 6.34 -12.86 9.01
N SER A 558 6.72 -12.61 7.75
CA SER A 558 5.85 -12.83 6.58
C SER A 558 6.37 -13.90 5.63
#